data_AF-A0A9X8DT45-F1
#
_entry.id   AF-A0A9X8DT45-F1
#
_cell.length_a   1.000
_cell.length_b   1.000
_cell.length_c   1.000
_cell.angle_alpha   90.00
_cell.angle_beta   90.00
_cell.angle_gamma   90.00
#
_symmetry.space_group_name_H-M   'P 1'
#
loop_
_entity.id
_entity.type
_entity.pdbx_description
1 polymer ?
#
loop_
_entity_poly.entity_id
_entity_poly.type
_entity_poly.pdbx_seq_one_letter_code
_entity_poly.pdbx_strand_id
1 'polypeptide(L)'
;MWIAGGVFVTANVLVLGSIAVVGKSVTDSLAAIKAVEARQASQVRSVANRLPSKFAVQFVTPRQDQSSRGTCWDFATIALLEWSYRANGVRHGWLQPDEYVALSEQAYGIEVMRLCTGPEVSPQQLTCRVYGDYVSRVHCP
;
A
#
# COMPACT_ATOMS: atom_id res chain seq x y z
N MET A 1 -55.97 -37.60 -10.68
CA MET A 1 -55.94 -36.14 -10.94
C MET A 1 -55.98 -35.33 -9.64
N TRP A 2 -55.16 -35.68 -8.64
CA TRP A 2 -55.06 -34.95 -7.34
C TRP A 2 -53.59 -34.74 -6.93
N ILE A 3 -52.71 -35.67 -7.32
CA ILE A 3 -51.26 -35.60 -7.04
C ILE A 3 -50.61 -34.39 -7.76
N ALA A 4 -50.96 -34.12 -9.02
CA ALA A 4 -50.37 -33.01 -9.77
C ALA A 4 -50.74 -31.61 -9.22
N GLY A 5 -51.96 -31.44 -8.70
CA GLY A 5 -52.40 -30.18 -8.08
C GLY A 5 -51.73 -29.90 -6.74
N GLY A 6 -51.55 -30.93 -5.91
CA GLY A 6 -50.83 -30.81 -4.63
C GLY A 6 -49.35 -30.47 -4.80
N VAL A 7 -48.68 -31.03 -5.82
CA VAL A 7 -47.28 -30.73 -6.14
C VAL A 7 -47.11 -29.28 -6.62
N PHE A 8 -48.05 -28.75 -7.41
CA PHE A 8 -47.97 -27.37 -7.88
C PHE A 8 -48.12 -26.36 -6.73
N VAL A 9 -49.07 -26.59 -5.81
CA VAL A 9 -49.29 -25.69 -4.66
C VAL A 9 -48.07 -25.70 -3.72
N THR A 10 -47.53 -26.89 -3.42
CA THR A 10 -46.34 -27.01 -2.57
C THR A 10 -45.11 -26.35 -3.18
N ALA A 11 -44.87 -26.50 -4.48
CA ALA A 11 -43.79 -25.82 -5.17
C ALA A 11 -43.89 -24.28 -5.09
N ASN A 12 -45.09 -23.72 -5.31
CA ASN A 12 -45.29 -22.27 -5.24
C ASN A 12 -45.13 -21.73 -3.81
N VAL A 13 -45.61 -22.46 -2.79
CA VAL A 13 -45.43 -22.08 -1.38
C VAL A 13 -43.96 -22.08 -0.98
N LEU A 14 -43.17 -23.08 -1.43
CA LEU A 14 -41.74 -23.14 -1.18
C LEU A 14 -41.00 -21.98 -1.83
N VAL A 15 -41.34 -21.64 -3.08
CA VAL A 15 -40.73 -20.51 -3.80
C VAL A 15 -41.06 -19.17 -3.15
N LEU A 16 -42.31 -18.94 -2.74
CA LEU A 16 -42.69 -17.71 -2.04
C LEU A 16 -42.02 -17.61 -0.66
N GLY A 17 -41.91 -18.72 0.05
CA GLY A 17 -41.17 -18.80 1.32
C GLY A 17 -39.69 -18.47 1.16
N SER A 18 -39.02 -19.01 0.13
CA SER A 18 -37.60 -18.72 -0.11
C SER A 18 -37.36 -17.27 -0.52
N ILE A 19 -38.25 -16.67 -1.32
CA ILE A 19 -38.16 -15.24 -1.67
C ILE A 19 -38.28 -14.37 -0.41
N ALA A 20 -39.21 -14.69 0.49
CA ALA A 20 -39.37 -13.95 1.74
C ALA A 20 -38.13 -14.05 2.64
N VAL A 21 -37.52 -15.25 2.74
CA VAL A 21 -36.29 -15.47 3.52
C VAL A 21 -35.11 -14.70 2.94
N VAL A 22 -34.91 -14.74 1.62
CA VAL A 22 -33.84 -13.99 0.95
C VAL A 22 -34.06 -12.48 1.07
N GLY A 23 -35.30 -12.00 0.92
CA GLY A 23 -35.62 -10.58 1.10
C GLY A 23 -35.28 -10.06 2.51
N LYS A 24 -35.56 -10.86 3.54
CA LYS A 24 -35.16 -10.55 4.92
C LYS A 24 -33.64 -10.55 5.07
N SER A 25 -32.94 -11.56 4.55
CA SER A 25 -31.48 -11.63 4.69
C SER A 25 -30.76 -10.49 3.97
N VAL A 26 -31.25 -10.05 2.81
CA VAL A 26 -30.71 -8.89 2.08
C VAL A 26 -30.94 -7.60 2.87
N THR A 27 -32.11 -7.44 3.48
CA THR A 27 -32.43 -6.25 4.28
C THR A 27 -31.58 -6.18 5.55
N ASP A 28 -31.43 -7.32 6.25
CA ASP A 28 -30.59 -7.42 7.44
C ASP A 28 -29.11 -7.18 7.11
N SER A 29 -28.65 -7.70 5.96
CA SER A 29 -27.30 -7.45 5.45
C SER A 29 -27.07 -5.97 5.11
N LEU A 30 -28.04 -5.33 4.47
CA LEU A 30 -27.97 -3.90 4.16
C LEU A 30 -27.92 -3.04 5.43
N ALA A 31 -28.71 -3.40 6.45
CA ALA A 31 -28.69 -2.73 7.75
C ALA A 31 -27.33 -2.88 8.43
N ALA A 32 -26.75 -4.10 8.39
CA ALA A 32 -25.42 -4.36 8.93
C ALA A 32 -24.33 -3.55 8.20
N ILE A 33 -24.37 -3.49 6.86
CA ILE A 33 -23.42 -2.71 6.05
C ILE A 33 -23.51 -1.22 6.39
N LYS A 34 -24.72 -0.65 6.45
CA LYS A 34 -24.91 0.76 6.83
C LYS A 34 -24.40 1.08 8.23
N ALA A 35 -24.59 0.16 9.18
CA ALA A 35 -24.07 0.31 10.54
C ALA A 35 -22.53 0.26 10.57
N VAL A 36 -21.90 -0.58 9.75
CA VAL A 36 -20.44 -0.63 9.58
C VAL A 36 -19.93 0.67 8.96
N GLU A 37 -20.58 1.19 7.93
CA GLU A 37 -20.20 2.46 7.29
C GLU A 37 -20.27 3.63 8.28
N ALA A 38 -21.33 3.73 9.08
CA ALA A 38 -21.44 4.77 10.11
C ALA A 38 -20.34 4.66 11.19
N ARG A 39 -19.99 3.44 11.59
CA ARG A 39 -18.86 3.19 12.50
C ARG A 39 -17.54 3.62 11.86
N GLN A 40 -17.31 3.25 10.60
CA GLN A 40 -16.10 3.61 9.87
C GLN A 40 -15.98 5.13 9.69
N ALA A 41 -17.06 5.82 9.35
CA ALA A 41 -17.08 7.28 9.22
C ALA A 41 -16.75 7.99 10.55
N SER A 42 -17.33 7.53 11.67
CA SER A 42 -17.00 8.08 12.98
C SER A 42 -15.55 7.81 13.38
N GLN A 43 -15.02 6.61 13.08
CA GLN A 43 -13.62 6.27 13.34
C GLN A 43 -12.65 7.09 12.50
N VAL A 44 -12.88 7.24 11.19
CA VAL A 44 -12.07 8.08 10.30
C VAL A 44 -12.05 9.53 10.80
N ARG A 45 -13.20 10.07 11.21
CA ARG A 45 -13.30 11.42 11.77
C ARG A 45 -12.56 11.54 13.11
N SER A 46 -12.62 10.50 13.94
CA SER A 46 -11.88 10.47 15.21
C SER A 46 -10.36 10.45 15.00
N VAL A 47 -9.88 9.74 13.97
CA VAL A 47 -8.46 9.72 13.58
C VAL A 47 -8.07 11.09 13.02
N ALA A 48 -8.87 11.65 12.11
CA ALA A 48 -8.61 12.96 11.54
C ALA A 48 -8.52 14.06 12.61
N ASN A 49 -9.38 14.03 13.63
CA ASN A 49 -9.34 14.99 14.74
C ASN A 49 -8.13 14.83 15.68
N ARG A 50 -7.45 13.67 15.67
CA ARG A 50 -6.24 13.41 16.46
C ARG A 50 -4.96 13.75 15.72
N LEU A 51 -5.03 13.92 14.39
CA LEU A 51 -3.87 14.28 13.58
C LEU A 51 -3.67 15.80 13.61
N PRO A 52 -2.41 16.26 13.69
CA PRO A 52 -2.13 17.68 13.63
C PRO A 52 -2.48 18.22 12.24
N SER A 53 -2.94 19.48 12.17
CA SER A 53 -3.27 20.14 10.90
C SER A 53 -2.04 20.39 10.01
N LYS A 54 -0.84 20.38 10.59
CA LYS A 54 0.46 20.44 9.91
C LYS A 54 1.45 19.55 10.67
N PHE A 55 2.26 18.81 9.92
CA PHE A 55 3.30 17.95 10.47
C PHE A 55 4.60 18.21 9.71
N ALA A 56 5.69 18.43 10.45
CA ALA A 56 7.02 18.60 9.91
C ALA A 56 7.97 17.68 10.66
N VAL A 57 8.82 16.98 9.92
CA VAL A 57 9.85 16.10 10.48
C VAL A 57 11.10 16.91 10.83
N GLN A 58 11.72 16.59 11.96
CA GLN A 58 13.03 17.13 12.32
C GLN A 58 14.15 16.31 11.68
N PHE A 59 15.37 16.85 11.70
CA PHE A 59 16.59 16.17 11.21
C PHE A 59 16.56 15.82 9.71
N VAL A 60 15.82 16.57 8.90
CA VAL A 60 15.87 16.42 7.43
C VAL A 60 17.28 16.63 6.92
N THR A 61 17.73 15.75 6.01
CA THR A 61 19.03 15.90 5.33
C THR A 61 18.95 16.97 4.23
N PRO A 62 20.09 17.51 3.79
CA PRO A 62 20.12 18.51 2.72
C PRO A 62 19.43 18.03 1.44
N ARG A 63 18.87 18.98 0.69
CA ARG A 63 18.18 18.71 -0.57
C ARG A 63 19.18 18.26 -1.64
N GLN A 64 18.83 17.18 -2.33
CA GLN A 64 19.61 16.61 -3.42
C GLN A 64 19.09 17.02 -4.81
N ASP A 65 19.92 16.87 -5.85
CA ASP A 65 19.58 17.09 -7.26
C ASP A 65 19.88 15.84 -8.10
N GLN A 66 18.83 15.26 -8.66
CA GLN A 66 18.91 14.07 -9.51
C GLN A 66 19.18 14.39 -10.99
N SER A 67 19.20 15.67 -11.37
CA SER A 67 19.30 16.12 -12.75
C SER A 67 18.24 15.46 -13.66
N SER A 68 18.53 15.26 -14.93
CA SER A 68 17.60 14.70 -15.93
C SER A 68 17.66 13.16 -16.07
N ARG A 69 17.99 12.42 -15.01
CA ARG A 69 18.30 10.97 -15.08
C ARG A 69 17.13 10.01 -14.82
N GLY A 70 15.99 10.51 -14.37
CA GLY A 70 14.83 9.66 -14.04
C GLY A 70 15.02 8.79 -12.78
N THR A 71 16.02 9.10 -11.95
CA THR A 71 16.40 8.33 -10.75
C THR A 71 15.68 8.78 -9.47
N CYS A 72 14.46 9.33 -9.54
CA CYS A 72 13.83 9.92 -8.34
C CYS A 72 13.61 8.89 -7.21
N TRP A 73 13.49 7.62 -7.60
CA TRP A 73 13.29 6.50 -6.69
C TRP A 73 14.52 6.19 -5.82
N ASP A 74 15.76 6.31 -6.34
CA ASP A 74 16.96 6.05 -5.53
C ASP A 74 17.22 7.19 -4.55
N PHE A 75 17.11 8.44 -5.01
CA PHE A 75 17.17 9.64 -4.16
C PHE A 75 16.12 9.61 -3.06
N ALA A 76 14.87 9.25 -3.35
CA ALA A 76 13.82 9.17 -2.33
C ALA A 76 14.12 8.08 -1.28
N THR A 77 14.64 6.93 -1.72
CA THR A 77 14.98 5.83 -0.83
C THR A 77 16.14 6.18 0.09
N ILE A 78 17.22 6.74 -0.48
CA ILE A 78 18.38 7.17 0.28
C ILE A 78 18.05 8.30 1.23
N ALA A 79 17.31 9.32 0.80
CA ALA A 79 16.90 10.43 1.67
C ALA A 79 16.11 9.94 2.90
N LEU A 80 15.20 8.97 2.72
CA LEU A 80 14.48 8.37 3.83
C LEU A 80 15.42 7.59 4.77
N LEU A 81 16.36 6.83 4.22
CA LEU A 81 17.32 6.06 4.98
C LEU A 81 18.24 6.97 5.80
N GLU A 82 18.85 7.98 5.19
CA GLU A 82 19.70 8.96 5.86
C GLU A 82 18.94 9.71 6.96
N TRP A 83 17.72 10.16 6.67
CA TRP A 83 16.86 10.80 7.67
C TRP A 83 16.59 9.88 8.86
N SER A 84 16.21 8.62 8.60
CA SER A 84 15.93 7.65 9.66
C SER A 84 17.17 7.33 10.50
N TYR A 85 18.34 7.24 9.85
CA TYR A 85 19.62 6.99 10.50
C TYR A 85 20.00 8.17 11.39
N ARG A 86 19.88 9.40 10.90
CA ARG A 86 20.15 10.62 11.67
C ARG A 86 19.19 10.77 12.85
N ALA A 87 17.89 10.65 12.62
CA ALA A 87 16.89 10.75 13.67
C ALA A 87 17.13 9.71 14.78
N ASN A 88 17.52 8.49 14.41
CA ASN A 88 17.86 7.45 15.37
C ASN A 88 19.17 7.74 16.10
N GLY A 89 20.22 8.18 15.40
CA GLY A 89 21.53 8.48 15.97
C GLY A 89 21.48 9.64 16.96
N VAL A 90 20.77 10.72 16.63
CA VAL A 90 20.57 11.86 17.54
C VAL A 90 19.80 11.43 18.79
N ARG A 91 18.73 10.62 18.63
CA ARG A 91 17.94 10.13 19.76
C ARG A 91 18.74 9.30 20.77
N HIS A 92 19.77 8.59 20.30
CA HIS A 92 20.62 7.73 21.15
C HIS A 92 21.94 8.40 21.55
N GLY A 93 22.18 9.65 21.14
CA GLY A 93 23.44 10.36 21.40
C GLY A 93 24.65 9.82 20.63
N TRP A 94 24.44 9.11 19.52
CA TRP A 94 25.52 8.61 18.65
C TRP A 94 25.97 9.64 17.60
N LEU A 95 25.10 10.57 17.26
CA LEU A 95 25.34 11.66 16.32
C LEU A 95 24.97 12.99 16.97
N GLN A 96 25.74 14.04 16.67
CA GLN A 96 25.35 15.40 17.01
C GLN A 96 24.15 15.87 16.16
N PRO A 97 23.37 16.86 16.62
CA PRO A 97 22.20 17.34 15.89
C PRO A 97 22.50 17.88 14.48
N ASP A 98 23.71 18.35 14.21
CA ASP A 98 24.19 18.87 12.94
C ASP A 98 24.97 17.84 12.10
N GLU A 99 25.19 16.63 12.63
CA GLU A 99 25.82 15.53 11.91
C GLU A 99 24.81 14.67 11.17
N TYR A 100 25.22 14.14 10.01
CA TYR A 100 24.47 13.15 9.26
C TYR A 100 25.42 12.30 8.40
N VAL A 101 24.97 11.10 8.05
CA VAL A 101 25.67 10.24 7.10
C VAL A 101 25.08 10.50 5.72
N ALA A 102 25.95 10.82 4.76
CA ALA A 102 25.59 10.90 3.36
C ALA A 102 25.88 9.55 2.68
N LEU A 103 24.84 8.90 2.17
CA LEU A 103 24.93 7.64 1.46
C LEU A 103 24.96 7.90 -0.04
N SER A 104 25.63 7.05 -0.80
CA SER A 104 25.71 7.22 -2.26
C SER A 104 24.46 6.71 -2.96
N GLU A 105 23.67 7.63 -3.52
CA GLU A 105 22.51 7.32 -4.37
C GLU A 105 22.93 6.55 -5.62
N GLN A 106 24.06 6.95 -6.23
CA GLN A 106 24.58 6.26 -7.42
C GLN A 106 25.00 4.82 -7.12
N ALA A 107 25.70 4.59 -5.99
CA ALA A 107 26.10 3.23 -5.62
C ALA A 107 24.88 2.35 -5.34
N TYR A 108 23.88 2.89 -4.63
CA TYR A 108 22.62 2.20 -4.38
C TYR A 108 21.87 1.90 -5.68
N GLY A 109 21.73 2.89 -6.56
CA GLY A 109 21.08 2.74 -7.86
C GLY A 109 21.74 1.67 -8.72
N ILE A 110 23.07 1.68 -8.82
CA ILE A 110 23.85 0.65 -9.54
C ILE A 110 23.58 -0.74 -8.95
N GLU A 111 23.54 -0.87 -7.62
CA GLU A 111 23.36 -2.18 -6.99
C GLU A 111 21.95 -2.73 -7.21
N VAL A 112 20.91 -1.89 -7.11
CA VAL A 112 19.54 -2.30 -7.48
C VAL A 112 19.49 -2.74 -8.94
N MET A 113 20.13 -2.00 -9.85
CA MET A 113 20.18 -2.37 -11.27
C MET A 113 20.94 -3.69 -11.50
N ARG A 114 21.98 -3.99 -10.72
CA ARG A 114 22.65 -5.31 -10.77
C ARG A 114 21.73 -6.44 -10.33
N LEU A 115 20.99 -6.25 -9.24
CA LEU A 115 19.99 -7.22 -8.77
C LEU A 115 18.91 -7.46 -9.84
N CYS A 116 18.48 -6.40 -10.52
CA CYS A 116 17.48 -6.46 -11.57
C CYS A 116 17.99 -7.01 -12.91
N THR A 117 19.30 -7.17 -13.11
CA THR A 117 19.92 -7.74 -14.31
C THR A 117 20.62 -9.08 -14.06
N GLY A 118 20.35 -9.70 -12.91
CA GLY A 118 20.79 -11.06 -12.57
C GLY A 118 20.04 -12.17 -13.33
N PRO A 119 20.21 -13.45 -12.92
CA PRO A 119 19.59 -14.59 -13.58
C PRO A 119 18.06 -14.45 -13.69
N GLU A 120 17.49 -14.91 -14.80
CA GLU A 120 16.05 -14.71 -15.09
C GLU A 120 15.08 -15.32 -14.08
N VAL A 121 15.54 -16.39 -13.43
CA VAL A 121 14.78 -17.14 -12.43
C VAL A 121 15.04 -16.65 -11.00
N SER A 122 15.89 -15.64 -10.82
CA SER A 122 16.17 -15.11 -9.48
C SER A 122 14.95 -14.37 -8.94
N PRO A 123 14.62 -14.53 -7.64
CA PRO A 123 13.51 -13.80 -7.01
C PRO A 123 13.62 -12.27 -7.19
N GLN A 124 14.85 -11.75 -7.16
CA GLN A 124 15.13 -10.34 -7.31
C GLN A 124 14.77 -9.84 -8.71
N GLN A 125 15.20 -10.56 -9.76
CA GLN A 125 14.90 -10.16 -11.12
C GLN A 125 13.39 -10.25 -11.42
N LEU A 126 12.70 -11.27 -10.91
CA LEU A 126 11.23 -11.38 -11.02
C LEU A 126 10.52 -10.21 -10.34
N THR A 127 11.03 -9.74 -9.20
CA THR A 127 10.47 -8.60 -8.46
C THR A 127 10.69 -7.27 -9.19
N CYS A 128 11.82 -7.14 -9.89
CA CYS A 128 12.13 -5.95 -10.69
C CYS A 128 11.33 -5.85 -11.99
N ARG A 129 10.73 -6.95 -12.48
CA ARG A 129 9.87 -6.93 -13.67
C ARG A 129 8.53 -6.29 -13.33
N VAL A 130 8.48 -4.97 -13.39
CA VAL A 130 7.20 -4.26 -13.50
C VAL A 130 6.60 -4.62 -14.86
N TYR A 131 5.29 -4.91 -14.90
CA TYR A 131 4.59 -5.35 -16.11
C TYR A 131 4.82 -4.36 -17.26
N GLY A 132 5.73 -4.68 -18.19
CA GLY A 132 6.03 -3.87 -19.38
C GLY A 132 7.46 -3.37 -19.56
N ASP A 133 8.36 -3.43 -18.56
CA ASP A 133 9.68 -2.79 -18.65
C ASP A 133 10.85 -3.75 -18.84
N TYR A 134 11.63 -3.51 -19.90
CA TYR A 134 12.99 -4.03 -20.05
C TYR A 134 13.93 -3.11 -19.25
N VAL A 135 14.46 -3.60 -18.12
CA VAL A 135 15.55 -2.94 -17.38
C VAL A 135 16.79 -2.91 -18.29
N SER A 136 16.97 -1.81 -19.01
CA SER A 136 18.07 -1.64 -19.93
C SER A 136 19.32 -1.27 -19.14
N ARG A 137 20.41 -2.05 -19.28
CA ARG A 137 21.73 -1.64 -18.75
C ARG A 137 22.14 -0.34 -19.42
N VAL A 138 22.13 0.77 -18.69
CA VAL A 138 22.86 1.97 -19.09
C VAL A 138 24.33 1.68 -18.81
N HIS A 139 25.11 1.35 -19.84
CA HIS A 139 26.57 1.41 -19.74
C HIS A 139 26.94 2.90 -19.61
N CYS A 140 27.41 3.31 -18.43
CA CYS A 140 28.21 4.53 -18.33
C CYS A 140 29.62 4.23 -18.87
N PRO A 141 30.17 5.09 -19.75
CA PRO A 141 31.56 5.00 -20.19
C PRO A 141 32.55 5.21 -19.05
#